data_AF-A0A7C7UFW8-F1
#
_entry.id   AF-A0A7C7UFW8-F1
#
_cell.length_a   1.000
_cell.length_b   1.000
_cell.length_c   1.000
_cell.angle_alpha   90.00
_cell.angle_beta   90.00
_cell.angle_gamma   90.00
#
_symmetry.space_group_name_H-M   'P 1'
#
loop_
_entity.id
_entity.type
_entity.pdbx_description
1 polymer ?
#
loop_
_entity_poly.entity_id
_entity_poly.type
_entity_poly.pdbx_seq_one_letter_code
_entity_poly.pdbx_strand_id
1 'polypeptide(L)'
;MQPVDMTQRNAPLPESGPFSLDDEAAYQRWRAAKLAGYPQNAADLLVTITDPFHLTAGERDALRRIIAKTNFVLYQLADPAIGDKAAIKALGAQFGLQHRDGNLCADEDSITSLRVMPGGRHQNYIPYSNRRISWHTDGYYNELDQQIRGMVLHCVQDAARGGGNLLL
;
A
#
# COMPACT_ATOMS: atom_id res chain seq x y z
N MET A 1 4.15 -17.27 15.04
CA MET A 1 3.50 -15.94 14.95
C MET A 1 2.01 -16.21 14.84
N GLN A 2 1.23 -15.92 15.88
CA GLN A 2 -0.23 -16.06 15.77
C GLN A 2 -0.76 -14.99 14.80
N PRO A 3 -1.75 -15.31 13.95
CA PRO A 3 -2.36 -14.33 13.07
C PRO A 3 -3.05 -13.26 13.93
N VAL A 4 -2.70 -12.00 13.69
CA VAL A 4 -3.42 -10.87 14.26
C VAL A 4 -4.79 -10.83 13.60
N ASP A 5 -5.86 -10.86 14.41
CA ASP A 5 -7.22 -10.69 13.92
C ASP A 5 -7.39 -9.26 13.38
N MET A 6 -7.40 -9.15 12.05
CA MET A 6 -7.51 -7.89 11.32
C MET A 6 -8.91 -7.26 11.39
N THR A 7 -9.87 -7.88 12.09
CA THR A 7 -11.26 -7.37 12.20
C THR A 7 -11.49 -6.47 13.41
N GLN A 8 -10.60 -6.48 14.42
CA GLN A 8 -10.72 -5.58 15.56
C GLN A 8 -10.24 -4.18 15.20
N ARG A 9 -11.16 -3.20 15.29
CA ARG A 9 -10.91 -1.80 14.93
C ARG A 9 -10.03 -1.07 15.94
N ASN A 10 -10.06 -1.49 17.21
CA ASN A 10 -9.23 -0.99 18.32
C ASN A 10 -8.61 -2.16 19.10
N ALA A 11 -7.75 -2.95 18.45
CA ALA A 11 -6.97 -3.94 19.19
C ALA A 11 -6.00 -3.18 20.13
N PRO A 12 -5.93 -3.54 21.43
CA PRO A 12 -4.91 -2.97 22.30
C PRO A 12 -3.52 -3.27 21.72
N LEU A 13 -2.56 -2.39 21.99
CA LEU A 13 -1.16 -2.67 21.68
C LEU A 13 -0.79 -4.03 22.32
N PRO A 14 -0.07 -4.90 21.60
CA PRO A 14 0.27 -6.21 22.14
C PRO A 14 1.15 -6.05 23.37
N GLU A 15 0.88 -6.84 24.42
CA GLU A 15 1.64 -6.79 25.68
C GLU A 15 3.08 -7.30 25.51
N SER A 16 3.36 -8.11 24.48
CA SER A 16 4.68 -8.67 24.19
C SER A 16 4.94 -8.80 22.69
N GLY A 17 6.20 -9.03 22.32
CA GLY A 17 6.60 -9.18 20.92
C GLY A 17 7.00 -7.87 20.24
N PRO A 18 7.29 -7.90 18.92
CA PRO A 18 8.01 -6.81 18.25
C PRO A 18 7.23 -5.51 18.09
N PHE A 19 5.95 -5.48 18.45
CA PHE A 19 5.09 -4.31 18.41
C PHE A 19 4.65 -3.85 19.82
N SER A 20 5.13 -4.51 20.88
CA SER A 20 4.99 -4.04 22.25
C SER A 20 6.01 -2.93 22.51
N LEU A 21 5.58 -1.83 23.14
CA LEU A 21 6.48 -0.73 23.50
C LEU A 21 7.47 -1.11 24.61
N ASP A 22 7.16 -2.17 25.37
CA ASP A 22 7.97 -2.63 26.51
C ASP A 22 8.92 -3.79 26.16
N ASP A 23 8.84 -4.35 24.94
CA ASP A 23 9.65 -5.50 24.48
C ASP A 23 10.66 -5.12 23.39
N GLU A 24 11.60 -4.24 23.75
CA GLU A 24 12.68 -3.77 22.87
C GLU A 24 13.49 -4.93 22.27
N ALA A 25 13.71 -6.00 23.04
CA ALA A 25 14.50 -7.14 22.58
C ALA A 25 13.78 -7.89 21.44
N ALA A 26 12.46 -8.05 21.51
CA ALA A 26 11.68 -8.62 20.40
C ALA A 26 11.68 -7.71 19.18
N TYR A 27 11.54 -6.39 19.36
CA TYR A 27 11.64 -5.42 18.26
C TYR A 27 12.98 -5.53 17.54
N GLN A 28 14.11 -5.53 18.26
CA GLN A 28 15.44 -5.62 17.65
C GLN A 28 15.65 -6.92 16.87
N ARG A 29 15.21 -8.06 17.39
CA ARG A 29 15.26 -9.35 16.67
C ARG A 29 14.43 -9.32 15.40
N TRP A 30 13.21 -8.80 15.48
CA TRP A 30 12.33 -8.67 14.31
C TRP A 30 12.91 -7.72 13.27
N ARG A 31 13.41 -6.55 13.69
CA ARG A 31 14.05 -5.57 12.81
C ARG A 31 15.27 -6.15 12.11
N ALA A 32 16.15 -6.84 12.85
CA ALA A 32 17.30 -7.53 12.28
C ALA A 32 16.88 -8.56 11.23
N ALA A 33 15.86 -9.37 11.52
CA ALA A 33 15.33 -10.35 10.56
C ALA A 33 14.69 -9.70 9.32
N LYS A 34 13.99 -8.57 9.48
CA LYS A 34 13.42 -7.80 8.35
C LYS A 34 14.53 -7.24 7.47
N LEU A 35 15.57 -6.65 8.04
CA LEU A 35 16.67 -6.01 7.31
C LEU A 35 17.68 -7.02 6.72
N ALA A 36 17.85 -8.19 7.32
CA ALA A 36 18.78 -9.21 6.83
C ALA A 36 18.38 -9.69 5.43
N GLY A 37 19.24 -9.49 4.42
CA GLY A 37 18.93 -9.87 3.04
C GLY A 37 17.75 -9.08 2.45
N TYR A 38 17.60 -7.81 2.82
CA TYR A 38 16.61 -6.93 2.19
C TYR A 38 16.95 -6.74 0.69
N PRO A 39 15.97 -6.79 -0.23
CA PRO A 39 16.21 -6.63 -1.67
C PRO A 39 16.98 -5.34 -2.01
N GLN A 40 17.96 -5.45 -2.90
CA GLN A 40 18.83 -4.32 -3.27
C GLN A 40 18.43 -3.64 -4.59
N ASN A 41 17.56 -4.28 -5.37
CA ASN A 41 17.09 -3.75 -6.64
C ASN A 41 15.56 -3.90 -6.75
N ALA A 42 14.96 -3.07 -7.59
CA ALA A 42 13.51 -3.06 -7.78
C ALA A 42 12.98 -4.33 -8.48
N ALA A 43 13.81 -5.02 -9.26
CA ALA A 43 13.41 -6.24 -9.97
C ALA A 43 13.09 -7.39 -8.99
N ASP A 44 13.81 -7.48 -7.88
CA ASP A 44 13.54 -8.43 -6.78
C ASP A 44 12.18 -8.19 -6.09
N LEU A 45 11.59 -7.01 -6.30
CA LEU A 45 10.30 -6.59 -5.74
C LEU A 45 9.17 -6.63 -6.76
N LEU A 46 9.44 -6.94 -8.03
CA LEU A 46 8.49 -6.84 -9.12
C LEU A 46 7.80 -8.19 -9.38
N VAL A 47 6.47 -8.18 -9.40
CA VAL A 47 5.66 -9.32 -9.83
C VAL A 47 4.81 -8.93 -11.03
N THR A 48 4.95 -9.67 -12.13
CA THR A 48 4.05 -9.54 -13.28
C THR A 48 2.73 -10.26 -12.97
N ILE A 49 1.61 -9.57 -13.16
CA ILE A 49 0.25 -10.06 -12.96
C ILE A 49 -0.42 -10.18 -14.33
N THR A 50 -0.93 -11.37 -14.63
CA THR A 50 -1.59 -11.66 -15.91
C THR A 50 -3.05 -11.21 -15.90
N ASP A 51 -3.79 -11.58 -14.85
CA ASP A 51 -5.20 -11.20 -14.66
C ASP A 51 -5.39 -10.59 -13.26
N PRO A 52 -5.61 -9.25 -13.15
CA PRO A 52 -5.84 -8.59 -11.87
C PRO A 52 -7.18 -8.99 -11.22
N PHE A 53 -8.11 -9.59 -11.97
CA PHE A 53 -9.37 -10.10 -11.43
C PHE A 53 -9.18 -11.46 -10.75
N HIS A 54 -8.24 -12.28 -11.22
CA HIS A 54 -8.00 -13.63 -10.72
C HIS A 54 -6.51 -13.96 -10.66
N LEU A 55 -5.87 -13.64 -9.53
CA LEU A 55 -4.47 -14.03 -9.33
C LEU A 55 -4.36 -15.54 -9.25
N THR A 56 -3.43 -16.08 -10.04
CA THR A 56 -2.96 -17.46 -9.90
C THR A 56 -2.38 -17.68 -8.50
N ALA A 57 -2.28 -18.95 -8.09
CA ALA A 57 -1.61 -19.29 -6.83
C ALA A 57 -0.16 -18.79 -6.81
N GLY A 58 0.56 -18.93 -7.93
CA GLY A 58 1.96 -18.48 -8.06
C GLY A 58 2.13 -16.96 -7.91
N GLU A 59 1.30 -16.17 -8.58
CA GLU A 59 1.32 -14.70 -8.46
C GLU A 59 0.98 -14.27 -7.04
N ARG A 60 -0.06 -14.86 -6.43
CA ARG A 60 -0.48 -14.55 -5.05
C ARG A 60 0.60 -14.87 -4.04
N ASP A 61 1.27 -16.01 -4.17
CA ASP A 61 2.34 -16.42 -3.26
C ASP A 61 3.59 -15.56 -3.44
N ALA A 62 3.93 -15.17 -4.68
CA ALA A 62 5.01 -14.23 -4.94
C ALA A 62 4.76 -12.87 -4.26
N LEU A 63 3.57 -12.29 -4.47
CA LEU A 63 3.16 -11.03 -3.85
C LEU A 63 3.21 -11.11 -2.31
N ARG A 64 2.62 -12.17 -1.73
CA ARG A 64 2.60 -12.35 -0.26
C ARG A 64 3.99 -12.50 0.34
N ARG A 65 4.87 -13.29 -0.30
CA ARG A 65 6.25 -13.47 0.17
C ARG A 65 7.01 -12.15 0.21
N ILE A 66 6.88 -11.34 -0.84
CA ILE A 66 7.55 -10.03 -0.91
C ILE A 66 6.95 -9.09 0.14
N ILE A 67 5.62 -8.91 0.17
CA ILE A 67 4.96 -8.03 1.16
C ILE A 67 5.35 -8.41 2.60
N ALA A 68 5.38 -9.70 2.95
CA ALA A 68 5.80 -10.13 4.28
C ALA A 68 7.25 -9.72 4.60
N LYS A 69 8.15 -9.74 3.60
CA LYS A 69 9.57 -9.37 3.75
C LYS A 69 9.78 -7.86 3.76
N THR A 70 9.10 -7.10 2.91
CA THR A 70 9.43 -5.70 2.61
C THR A 70 8.34 -4.70 2.97
N ASN A 71 7.17 -5.15 3.42
CA ASN A 71 5.96 -4.36 3.70
C ASN A 71 5.27 -3.75 2.47
N PHE A 72 5.83 -3.92 1.27
CA PHE A 72 5.22 -3.52 0.01
C PHE A 72 5.71 -4.44 -1.12
N VAL A 73 5.07 -4.38 -2.28
CA VAL A 73 5.51 -5.08 -3.49
C VAL A 73 5.24 -4.21 -4.70
N LEU A 74 6.10 -4.29 -5.71
CA LEU A 74 5.85 -3.67 -7.01
C LEU A 74 5.13 -4.71 -7.88
N TYR A 75 4.10 -4.29 -8.59
CA TYR A 75 3.46 -5.14 -9.59
C TYR A 75 3.43 -4.44 -10.94
N GLN A 76 3.39 -5.25 -11.98
CA GLN A 76 3.15 -4.81 -13.35
C GLN A 76 2.06 -5.69 -13.95
N LEU A 77 1.10 -5.08 -14.63
CA LEU A 77 0.13 -5.85 -15.42
C LEU A 77 0.80 -6.29 -16.72
N ALA A 78 0.66 -7.57 -17.08
CA ALA A 78 1.16 -8.11 -18.34
C ALA A 78 0.56 -7.36 -19.54
N ASP A 79 -0.71 -6.99 -19.43
CA ASP A 79 -1.38 -6.05 -20.31
C ASP A 79 -1.72 -4.76 -19.54
N PRO A 80 -1.08 -3.62 -19.84
CA PRO A 80 -1.43 -2.35 -19.21
C PRO A 80 -2.85 -1.87 -19.54
N ALA A 81 -3.45 -2.30 -20.65
CA ALA A 81 -4.77 -1.83 -21.08
C ALA A 81 -5.90 -2.29 -20.17
N ILE A 82 -5.68 -3.35 -19.39
CA ILE A 82 -6.65 -3.86 -18.41
C ILE A 82 -6.47 -3.25 -17.00
N GLY A 83 -5.63 -2.23 -16.85
CA GLY A 83 -5.34 -1.53 -15.59
C GLY A 83 -6.37 -0.47 -15.18
N ASP A 84 -7.65 -0.72 -15.39
CA ASP A 84 -8.70 0.22 -14.98
C ASP A 84 -9.00 0.15 -13.47
N LYS A 85 -9.86 1.05 -12.99
CA LYS A 85 -10.24 1.08 -11.58
C LYS A 85 -10.93 -0.20 -11.09
N ALA A 86 -11.65 -0.91 -11.96
CA ALA A 86 -12.32 -2.16 -11.62
C ALA A 86 -11.28 -3.28 -11.40
N ALA A 87 -10.25 -3.34 -12.24
CA ALA A 87 -9.12 -4.25 -12.08
C ALA A 87 -8.36 -3.97 -10.78
N ILE A 88 -8.04 -2.71 -10.48
CA ILE A 88 -7.34 -2.34 -9.23
C ILE A 88 -8.20 -2.66 -8.00
N LYS A 89 -9.52 -2.45 -8.11
CA LYS A 89 -10.49 -2.85 -7.09
C LYS A 89 -10.48 -4.36 -6.84
N ALA A 90 -10.53 -5.16 -7.91
CA ALA A 90 -10.50 -6.61 -7.82
C ALA A 90 -9.19 -7.12 -7.21
N LEU A 91 -8.06 -6.57 -7.65
CA LEU A 91 -6.74 -6.89 -7.11
C LEU A 91 -6.67 -6.60 -5.61
N GLY A 92 -7.08 -5.42 -5.17
CA GLY A 92 -7.10 -5.06 -3.75
C GLY A 92 -7.99 -5.97 -2.91
N ALA A 93 -9.18 -6.31 -3.42
CA ALA A 93 -10.13 -7.19 -2.73
C ALA A 93 -9.54 -8.59 -2.45
N GLN A 94 -8.71 -9.10 -3.37
CA GLN A 94 -7.99 -10.38 -3.21
C GLN A 94 -6.94 -10.38 -2.07
N PHE A 95 -6.57 -9.20 -1.55
CA PHE A 95 -5.70 -9.01 -0.38
C PHE A 95 -6.45 -8.46 0.86
N GLY A 96 -7.78 -8.42 0.83
CA GLY A 96 -8.60 -7.97 1.96
C GLY A 96 -8.84 -6.46 2.01
N LEU A 97 -8.47 -5.70 0.97
CA LEU A 97 -8.75 -4.26 0.85
C LEU A 97 -10.20 -4.03 0.41
N GLN A 98 -11.14 -4.36 1.30
CA GLN A 98 -12.58 -4.32 1.05
C GLN A 98 -13.25 -3.06 1.60
N HIS A 99 -12.73 -2.53 2.72
CA HIS A 99 -13.22 -1.31 3.35
C HIS A 99 -12.40 -0.13 2.84
N ARG A 100 -13.02 0.73 2.03
CA ARG A 100 -12.36 1.87 1.42
C ARG A 100 -12.65 3.12 2.23
N ASP A 101 -11.60 3.91 2.47
CA ASP A 101 -11.76 5.25 3.00
C ASP A 101 -12.39 6.11 1.90
N GLY A 102 -13.64 6.54 2.12
CA GLY A 102 -14.31 7.54 1.29
C GLY A 102 -13.74 8.92 1.55
N ASN A 103 -12.42 9.08 1.42
CA ASN A 103 -11.72 10.30 1.75
C ASN A 103 -12.28 11.46 0.90
N LEU A 104 -12.06 12.70 1.35
CA LEU A 104 -12.65 13.89 0.72
C LEU A 104 -12.40 14.05 -0.77
N CYS A 105 -11.39 13.37 -1.32
CA CYS A 105 -11.00 13.46 -2.71
C CYS A 105 -11.21 12.15 -3.49
N ALA A 106 -11.84 11.16 -2.87
CA ALA A 106 -12.14 9.90 -3.54
C ALA A 106 -13.28 10.10 -4.54
N ASP A 107 -13.16 9.42 -5.69
CA ASP A 107 -14.25 9.35 -6.65
C ASP A 107 -15.39 8.49 -6.08
N GLU A 108 -16.52 8.38 -6.79
CA GLU A 108 -17.71 7.64 -6.33
C GLU A 108 -17.45 6.17 -5.97
N ASP A 109 -16.36 5.59 -6.50
CA ASP A 109 -15.89 4.23 -6.22
C ASP A 109 -14.93 4.12 -5.03
N SER A 110 -14.74 5.22 -4.29
CA SER A 110 -13.77 5.38 -3.21
C SER A 110 -12.31 5.14 -3.66
N ILE A 111 -12.02 5.34 -4.95
CA ILE A 111 -10.66 5.36 -5.49
C ILE A 111 -10.29 6.80 -5.81
N THR A 112 -9.13 7.23 -5.34
CA THR A 112 -8.65 8.60 -5.52
C THR A 112 -7.75 8.69 -6.75
N SER A 113 -8.14 9.52 -7.72
CA SER A 113 -7.35 9.77 -8.93
C SER A 113 -6.30 10.87 -8.68
N LEU A 114 -5.03 10.48 -8.51
CA LEU A 114 -3.93 11.41 -8.28
C LEU A 114 -3.41 12.02 -9.59
N ARG A 115 -3.75 13.28 -9.85
CA ARG A 115 -3.26 14.05 -11.00
C ARG A 115 -3.24 15.53 -10.71
N VAL A 116 -2.41 16.29 -11.42
CA VAL A 116 -2.40 17.75 -11.31
C VAL A 116 -3.75 18.31 -11.75
N MET A 117 -4.41 19.06 -10.87
CA MET A 117 -5.69 19.70 -11.14
C MET A 117 -5.49 21.22 -11.20
N PRO A 118 -5.79 21.88 -12.34
CA PRO A 118 -5.54 23.32 -12.51
C PRO A 118 -6.49 24.21 -11.70
N GLY A 119 -7.54 23.66 -11.10
CA GLY A 119 -8.46 24.37 -10.21
C GLY A 119 -9.44 23.45 -9.49
N GLY A 120 -10.18 23.99 -8.52
CA GLY A 120 -11.25 23.29 -7.80
C GLY A 120 -10.94 23.04 -6.32
N ARG A 121 -11.88 22.37 -5.62
CA ARG A 121 -11.84 22.17 -4.15
C ARG A 121 -10.59 21.41 -3.67
N HIS A 122 -9.95 20.65 -4.56
CA HIS A 122 -8.80 19.79 -4.27
C HIS A 122 -7.44 20.45 -4.54
N GLN A 123 -7.39 21.65 -5.14
CA GLN A 123 -6.15 22.29 -5.62
C GLN A 123 -5.11 22.58 -4.51
N ASN A 124 -5.57 22.69 -3.25
CA ASN A 124 -4.70 23.00 -2.11
C ASN A 124 -4.06 21.75 -1.51
N TYR A 125 -4.51 20.55 -1.89
CA TYR A 125 -3.91 19.31 -1.42
C TYR A 125 -2.74 18.93 -2.35
N ILE A 126 -1.58 18.69 -1.74
CA ILE A 126 -0.32 18.39 -2.46
C ILE A 126 -0.48 17.30 -3.54
N PRO A 127 -1.24 16.20 -3.32
CA PRO A 127 -1.40 15.16 -4.33
C PRO A 127 -2.04 15.62 -5.66
N TYR A 128 -2.67 16.80 -5.70
CA TYR A 128 -3.25 17.39 -6.92
C TYR A 128 -2.45 18.58 -7.47
N SER A 129 -1.22 18.74 -6.99
CA SER A 129 -0.26 19.75 -7.44
C SER A 129 1.00 19.08 -7.98
N ASN A 130 1.88 19.86 -8.61
CA ASN A 130 3.21 19.39 -9.00
C ASN A 130 4.27 19.56 -7.89
N ARG A 131 3.84 19.82 -6.65
CA ARG A 131 4.75 20.02 -5.52
C ARG A 131 5.15 18.67 -4.92
N ARG A 132 6.37 18.63 -4.37
CA ARG A 132 6.85 17.47 -3.61
C ARG A 132 5.97 17.24 -2.38
N ILE A 133 5.68 15.96 -2.11
CA ILE A 133 5.15 15.51 -0.82
C ILE A 133 6.29 15.07 0.10
N SER A 134 6.20 15.44 1.37
CA SER A 134 7.15 15.03 2.41
C SER A 134 6.83 13.62 2.92
N TRP A 135 7.75 13.03 3.69
CA TRP A 135 7.51 11.75 4.36
C TRP A 135 6.24 11.79 5.23
N HIS A 136 5.38 10.80 5.06
CA HIS A 136 4.15 10.62 5.82
C HIS A 136 3.70 9.15 5.73
N THR A 137 2.72 8.79 6.55
CA THR A 137 1.96 7.53 6.45
C THR A 137 0.51 7.89 6.23
N ASP A 138 -0.13 7.38 5.17
CA ASP A 138 -1.53 7.72 4.90
C ASP A 138 -2.44 7.38 6.08
N GLY A 139 -3.35 8.31 6.40
CA GLY A 139 -4.28 8.17 7.53
C GLY A 139 -3.68 8.51 8.89
N TYR A 140 -2.49 9.13 8.98
CA TYR A 140 -1.90 9.57 10.26
C TYR A 140 -2.79 10.55 11.06
N TYR A 141 -3.77 11.16 10.40
CA TYR A 141 -4.76 12.08 10.97
C TYR A 141 -6.09 11.40 11.30
N ASN A 142 -6.26 10.11 10.97
CA ASN A 142 -7.49 9.37 11.24
C ASN A 142 -7.55 8.94 12.72
N GLU A 143 -8.78 8.76 13.21
CA GLU A 143 -9.01 8.10 14.51
C GLU A 143 -8.52 6.65 14.49
N LEU A 144 -8.29 6.06 15.67
CA LEU A 144 -7.73 4.71 15.80
C LEU A 144 -8.60 3.62 15.13
N ASP A 145 -9.91 3.84 15.06
CA ASP A 145 -10.86 2.93 14.43
C ASP A 145 -11.04 3.16 12.92
N GLN A 146 -10.33 4.15 12.36
CA GLN A 146 -10.35 4.56 10.95
C GLN A 146 -8.97 4.48 10.26
N GLN A 147 -8.03 3.75 10.85
CA GLN A 147 -6.67 3.64 10.32
C GLN A 147 -6.60 2.98 8.93
N ILE A 148 -5.74 3.52 8.06
CA ILE A 148 -5.42 2.92 6.78
C ILE A 148 -4.40 1.79 7.01
N ARG A 149 -4.82 0.55 6.75
CA ARG A 149 -4.00 -0.66 6.99
C ARG A 149 -3.24 -1.15 5.76
N GLY A 150 -3.50 -0.56 4.60
CA GLY A 150 -2.89 -0.91 3.33
C GLY A 150 -3.48 -0.10 2.20
N MET A 151 -2.75 -0.03 1.09
CA MET A 151 -3.15 0.70 -0.10
C MET A 151 -2.67 -0.03 -1.35
N VAL A 152 -3.33 0.25 -2.48
CA VAL A 152 -2.81 -0.07 -3.81
C VAL A 152 -2.63 1.25 -4.55
N LEU A 153 -1.41 1.50 -5.00
CA LEU A 153 -1.08 2.63 -5.87
C LEU A 153 -0.86 2.07 -7.28
N HIS A 154 -1.61 2.59 -8.25
CA HIS A 154 -1.49 2.20 -9.66
C HIS A 154 -1.11 3.42 -10.50
N CYS A 155 -0.01 3.32 -11.24
CA CYS A 155 0.40 4.34 -12.21
C CYS A 155 -0.34 4.07 -13.53
N VAL A 156 -1.42 4.81 -13.79
CA VAL A 156 -2.15 4.75 -15.06
C VAL A 156 -1.33 5.42 -16.18
N GLN A 157 -0.61 6.48 -15.83
CA GLN A 157 0.20 7.25 -16.77
C GLN A 157 1.41 7.85 -16.04
N ASP A 158 2.59 7.63 -16.59
CA ASP A 158 3.83 8.19 -16.08
C ASP A 158 3.86 9.72 -16.20
N ALA A 159 4.56 10.37 -15.25
CA ALA A 159 4.88 11.77 -15.36
C ALA A 159 5.88 12.00 -16.51
N ALA A 160 5.75 13.12 -17.22
CA ALA A 160 6.68 13.48 -18.30
C ALA A 160 8.15 13.57 -17.81
N ARG A 161 8.36 13.92 -16.54
CA ARG A 161 9.66 13.89 -15.84
C ARG A 161 9.44 13.85 -14.33
N GLY A 162 10.25 13.07 -13.62
CA GLY A 162 10.13 12.91 -12.17
C GLY A 162 8.96 11.99 -11.80
N GLY A 163 8.25 12.27 -10.70
CA GLY A 163 7.08 11.49 -10.28
C GLY A 163 7.38 10.15 -9.58
N GLY A 164 8.65 9.84 -9.33
CA GLY A 164 9.05 8.65 -8.58
C GLY A 164 8.70 8.74 -7.10
N ASN A 165 8.45 7.58 -6.49
CA ASN A 165 8.22 7.43 -5.06
C ASN A 165 9.49 6.96 -4.36
N LEU A 166 9.66 7.42 -3.11
CA LEU A 166 10.62 6.84 -2.17
C LEU A 166 9.82 6.06 -1.12
N LEU A 167 10.25 4.84 -0.83
CA LEU A 167 9.61 3.92 0.12
C LEU A 167 10.67 3.50 1.14
N LEU A 168 10.27 3.33 2.41
CA LEU A 168 11.13 2.94 3.52
C LEU A 168 10.58 1.68 4.23
#